data_AF-A0A8H3R247-F1
#
_entry.id   AF-A0A8H3R247-F1
#
_cell.length_a   1.000
_cell.length_b   1.000
_cell.length_c   1.000
_cell.angle_alpha   90.00
_cell.angle_beta   90.00
_cell.angle_gamma   90.00
#
_symmetry.space_group_name_H-M   'P 1'
#
loop_
_entity.id
_entity.type
_entity.pdbx_description
1 polymer ?
#
loop_
_entity_poly.entity_id
_entity_poly.type
_entity_poly.pdbx_seq_one_letter_code
_entity_poly.pdbx_strand_id
1 'polypeptide(L)'
;MYIIPPSTSELINIQLTSLRINPPILSQCSALNLPNDQLHVLSAIKNILGPKTQRNKYPYFFIIGPGGTGKSFIINLIVNDLKNKRSKYLLLAPTGVMSQNIGGQTIHSALRIRKMQNGFQTLAFHDYEFFKNLQQIDTLIIDEISMVSAALLSFISEMFSVI
;
A
#
# COMPACT_ATOMS: atom_id res chain seq x y z
N MET A 1 5.77 -19.16 -55.14
CA MET A 1 4.80 -19.26 -54.03
C MET A 1 4.28 -17.85 -53.79
N TYR A 2 3.07 -17.53 -54.27
CA TYR A 2 2.51 -16.16 -54.19
C TYR A 2 1.93 -15.96 -52.79
N ILE A 3 2.47 -15.01 -52.02
CA ILE A 3 1.93 -14.62 -50.72
C ILE A 3 0.83 -13.60 -51.00
N ILE A 4 -0.42 -13.98 -50.72
CA ILE A 4 -1.57 -13.08 -50.84
C ILE A 4 -1.40 -12.00 -49.77
N PRO A 5 -1.46 -10.69 -50.11
CA PRO A 5 -1.37 -9.64 -49.12
C PRO A 5 -2.54 -9.76 -48.14
N PRO A 6 -2.30 -9.55 -46.83
CA PRO A 6 -3.35 -9.64 -45.83
C PRO A 6 -4.48 -8.67 -46.17
N SER A 7 -5.72 -9.14 -45.98
CA SER A 7 -6.89 -8.30 -46.23
C SER A 7 -6.86 -7.05 -45.32
N THR A 8 -7.51 -5.96 -45.74
CA THR A 8 -7.61 -4.75 -44.90
C THR A 8 -8.19 -5.06 -43.52
N SER A 9 -9.14 -5.99 -43.44
CA SER A 9 -9.70 -6.53 -42.20
C SER A 9 -8.66 -7.25 -41.34
N GLU A 10 -7.75 -8.02 -41.94
CA GLU A 10 -6.62 -8.65 -41.24
C GLU A 10 -5.63 -7.62 -40.71
N LEU A 11 -5.27 -6.63 -41.53
CA LEU A 11 -4.36 -5.56 -41.12
C LEU A 11 -4.94 -4.74 -39.96
N ILE A 12 -6.24 -4.44 -40.01
CA ILE A 12 -6.94 -3.76 -38.92
C ILE A 12 -6.96 -4.63 -37.67
N ASN A 13 -7.24 -5.94 -37.78
CA ASN A 13 -7.19 -6.85 -36.63
C ASN A 13 -5.79 -6.97 -36.02
N ILE A 14 -4.73 -7.00 -36.84
CA ILE A 14 -3.34 -7.03 -36.39
C ILE A 14 -2.96 -5.71 -35.69
N GLN A 15 -3.43 -4.57 -36.19
CA GLN A 15 -3.22 -3.27 -35.55
C GLN A 15 -4.01 -3.15 -34.24
N LEU A 16 -5.26 -3.61 -34.19
CA LEU A 16 -6.08 -3.59 -32.98
C LEU A 16 -5.55 -4.56 -31.91
N THR A 17 -4.97 -5.70 -32.31
CA THR A 17 -4.33 -6.64 -31.38
C THR A 17 -2.99 -6.12 -30.87
N SER A 18 -2.22 -5.38 -31.66
CA SER A 18 -0.97 -4.74 -31.22
C SER A 18 -1.18 -3.48 -30.38
N LEU A 19 -2.32 -2.80 -30.53
CA LEU A 19 -2.78 -1.72 -29.63
C LEU A 19 -3.47 -2.22 -28.37
N ARG A 20 -3.74 -3.53 -28.27
CA ARG A 20 -4.25 -4.14 -27.05
C ARG A 20 -3.11 -4.11 -26.04
N ILE A 21 -3.16 -3.15 -25.12
CA ILE A 21 -2.32 -3.16 -23.91
C ILE A 21 -2.78 -4.38 -23.12
N ASN A 22 -2.19 -5.53 -23.40
CA ASN A 22 -2.34 -6.69 -22.54
C ASN A 22 -1.71 -6.27 -21.21
N PRO A 23 -2.48 -6.21 -20.11
CA PRO A 23 -1.89 -5.95 -18.81
C PRO A 23 -0.77 -6.98 -18.63
N PRO A 24 0.37 -6.60 -18.03
CA PRO A 24 1.45 -7.54 -17.77
C PRO A 24 0.84 -8.78 -17.13
N ILE A 25 1.19 -9.96 -17.63
CA ILE A 25 0.68 -11.23 -17.12
C ILE A 25 1.18 -11.32 -15.67
N LEU A 26 0.32 -10.89 -14.74
CA LEU A 26 0.56 -10.96 -13.32
C LEU A 26 0.47 -12.45 -12.94
N SER A 27 1.54 -12.97 -12.37
CA SER A 27 1.61 -14.35 -11.87
C SER A 27 0.49 -14.61 -10.85
N GLN A 28 -0.44 -15.48 -11.25
CA GLN A 28 -1.48 -16.19 -10.47
C GLN A 28 -2.51 -15.36 -9.68
N CYS A 29 -3.61 -15.03 -10.37
CA CYS A 29 -5.03 -15.26 -10.02
C CYS A 29 -5.48 -15.28 -8.55
N SER A 30 -5.12 -14.29 -7.75
CA SER A 30 -5.87 -13.99 -6.51
C SER A 30 -6.88 -12.86 -6.73
N ALA A 31 -6.59 -11.93 -7.65
CA ALA A 31 -7.43 -10.79 -8.03
C ALA A 31 -8.79 -11.18 -8.69
N LEU A 32 -8.89 -12.34 -9.34
CA LEU A 32 -10.09 -12.76 -10.07
C LEU A 32 -11.18 -13.39 -9.18
N ASN A 33 -10.87 -13.71 -7.93
CA ASN A 33 -11.80 -14.28 -6.95
C ASN A 33 -12.05 -13.35 -5.75
N LEU A 34 -11.66 -12.07 -5.83
CA LEU A 34 -12.02 -11.13 -4.77
C LEU A 34 -13.54 -10.90 -4.82
N PRO A 35 -14.23 -10.96 -3.67
CA PRO A 35 -15.57 -10.42 -3.56
C PRO A 35 -15.61 -9.00 -4.12
N ASN A 36 -16.72 -8.63 -4.79
CA ASN A 36 -16.86 -7.33 -5.45
C ASN A 36 -16.47 -6.16 -4.54
N ASP A 37 -16.83 -6.22 -3.26
CA ASP A 37 -16.48 -5.18 -2.27
C ASP A 37 -14.97 -5.00 -2.11
N GLN A 38 -14.21 -6.10 -2.06
CA GLN A 38 -12.75 -6.05 -1.94
C GLN A 38 -12.12 -5.49 -3.23
N LEU A 39 -12.68 -5.80 -4.40
CA LEU A 39 -12.25 -5.22 -5.69
C LEU A 39 -12.51 -3.72 -5.73
N HIS A 40 -13.68 -3.27 -5.28
CA HIS A 40 -14.03 -1.86 -5.21
C HIS A 40 -13.09 -1.09 -4.27
N VAL A 41 -12.81 -1.64 -3.09
CA VAL A 41 -11.85 -1.03 -2.14
C VAL A 41 -10.45 -0.97 -2.76
N LEU A 42 -9.96 -2.06 -3.34
CA LEU A 42 -8.62 -2.11 -3.93
C LEU A 42 -8.48 -1.15 -5.10
N SER A 43 -9.46 -1.08 -6.00
CA SER A 43 -9.44 -0.16 -7.15
C SER A 43 -9.49 1.29 -6.70
N ALA A 44 -10.34 1.63 -5.73
CA ALA A 44 -10.38 2.97 -5.15
C ALA A 44 -9.04 3.37 -4.55
N ILE A 45 -8.45 2.49 -3.71
CA ILE A 45 -7.14 2.74 -3.09
C ILE A 45 -6.06 2.86 -4.16
N LYS A 46 -6.02 2.01 -5.18
CA LYS A 46 -4.98 2.06 -6.24
C LYS A 46 -5.07 3.30 -7.09
N ASN A 47 -6.28 3.73 -7.44
CA ASN A 47 -6.53 4.94 -8.22
C ASN A 47 -6.12 6.18 -7.45
N ILE A 48 -6.51 6.25 -6.18
CA ILE A 48 -6.11 7.34 -5.30
C ILE A 48 -4.60 7.28 -5.08
N LEU A 49 -4.10 6.13 -4.60
CA LEU A 49 -2.77 5.46 -4.68
C LEU A 49 -1.85 5.73 -5.88
N GLY A 50 -2.34 6.40 -6.93
CA GLY A 50 -1.62 6.63 -8.19
C GLY A 50 -0.40 7.55 -8.07
N PRO A 51 0.35 7.75 -9.17
CA PRO A 51 1.59 8.54 -9.21
C PRO A 51 1.46 9.93 -8.57
N LYS A 52 2.53 10.39 -7.90
CA LYS A 52 2.60 11.65 -7.12
C LYS A 52 2.28 12.93 -7.91
N THR A 53 2.27 12.87 -9.24
CA THR A 53 2.21 14.02 -10.16
C THR A 53 0.93 14.87 -10.06
N GLN A 54 -0.06 14.52 -9.23
CA GLN A 54 -1.33 15.27 -9.12
C GLN A 54 -1.86 15.50 -7.69
N ARG A 55 -1.11 15.22 -6.62
CA ARG A 55 -1.69 15.29 -5.26
C ARG A 55 -1.32 16.53 -4.46
N ASN A 56 -2.31 17.41 -4.29
CA ASN A 56 -2.35 18.42 -3.23
C ASN A 56 -2.94 17.88 -1.89
N LYS A 57 -3.23 16.58 -1.80
CA LYS A 57 -3.86 15.95 -0.62
C LYS A 57 -3.22 14.62 -0.26
N TYR A 58 -3.05 14.38 1.04
CA TYR A 58 -2.65 13.10 1.64
C TYR A 58 -3.91 12.31 1.99
N PRO A 59 -4.32 11.31 1.18
CA PRO A 59 -5.52 10.54 1.45
C PRO A 59 -5.31 9.61 2.64
N TYR A 60 -6.33 9.47 3.49
CA TYR A 60 -6.37 8.45 4.54
C TYR A 60 -7.48 7.45 4.22
N PHE A 61 -7.25 6.18 4.55
CA PHE A 61 -8.21 5.10 4.36
C PHE A 61 -8.41 4.36 5.68
N PHE A 62 -9.65 4.03 5.99
CA PHE A 62 -10.00 3.20 7.13
C PHE A 62 -10.79 2.00 6.63
N ILE A 63 -10.20 0.80 6.74
CA ILE A 63 -10.79 -0.44 6.26
C ILE A 63 -11.32 -1.20 7.49
N ILE A 64 -12.63 -1.41 7.53
CA ILE A 64 -13.30 -2.15 8.60
C ILE A 64 -13.90 -3.43 8.02
N GLY A 65 -13.90 -4.48 8.82
CA GLY A 65 -14.63 -5.70 8.55
C GLY A 65 -14.50 -6.66 9.72
N PRO A 66 -15.48 -7.56 9.96
CA PRO A 66 -15.36 -8.58 11.00
C PRO A 66 -14.14 -9.50 10.80
N GLY A 67 -13.81 -10.29 11.81
CA GLY A 67 -12.76 -11.31 11.71
C GLY A 67 -13.04 -12.29 10.55
N GLY A 68 -12.00 -12.77 9.87
CA GLY A 68 -12.15 -13.72 8.77
C GLY A 68 -12.58 -13.14 7.41
N THR A 69 -12.76 -11.83 7.29
CA THR A 69 -13.18 -11.17 6.04
C THR A 69 -12.04 -10.90 5.04
N GLY A 70 -10.83 -11.37 5.29
CA GLY A 70 -9.70 -11.21 4.37
C GLY A 70 -9.05 -9.83 4.35
N LYS A 71 -9.18 -9.02 5.41
CA LYS A 71 -8.51 -7.70 5.51
C LYS A 71 -7.00 -7.78 5.29
N SER A 72 -6.31 -8.72 5.94
CA SER A 72 -4.87 -8.93 5.76
C SER A 72 -4.51 -9.33 4.32
N PHE A 73 -5.42 -10.00 3.62
CA PHE A 73 -5.24 -10.31 2.20
C PHE A 73 -5.34 -9.04 1.33
N ILE A 74 -6.27 -8.11 1.61
CA ILE A 74 -6.31 -6.79 0.96
C ILE A 74 -5.01 -6.00 1.23
N ILE A 75 -4.54 -6.00 2.48
CA ILE A 75 -3.27 -5.36 2.85
C ILE A 75 -2.12 -5.91 2.00
N ASN A 76 -2.03 -7.23 1.83
CA ASN A 76 -1.00 -7.86 1.00
C ASN A 76 -1.08 -7.41 -0.47
N LEU A 77 -2.29 -7.26 -1.02
CA LEU A 77 -2.48 -6.75 -2.39
C LEU A 77 -2.02 -5.29 -2.53
N ILE A 78 -2.30 -4.45 -1.53
CA ILE A 78 -1.83 -3.06 -1.49
C ILE A 78 -0.30 -3.03 -1.41
N VAL A 79 0.29 -3.83 -0.53
CA VAL A 79 1.75 -3.93 -0.38
C VAL A 79 2.43 -4.37 -1.68
N ASN A 80 1.88 -5.37 -2.36
CA ASN A 80 2.40 -5.83 -3.65
C ASN A 80 2.31 -4.74 -4.72
N ASP A 81 1.22 -3.97 -4.75
CA ASP A 81 1.06 -2.84 -5.66
C ASP A 81 2.10 -1.74 -5.40
N LEU A 82 2.33 -1.39 -4.13
CA LEU A 82 3.34 -0.40 -3.73
C LEU A 82 4.76 -0.86 -4.09
N LYS A 83 5.08 -2.14 -3.89
CA LYS A 83 6.36 -2.74 -4.32
C LYS A 83 6.55 -2.62 -5.84
N ASN A 84 5.54 -2.96 -6.63
CA ASN A 84 5.59 -2.85 -8.09
C ASN A 84 5.82 -1.41 -8.55
N LYS A 85 5.23 -0.44 -7.85
CA LYS A 85 5.42 1.01 -8.07
C LYS A 85 6.74 1.55 -7.52
N ARG A 86 7.54 0.73 -6.81
CA ARG A 86 8.74 1.14 -6.06
C ARG A 86 8.46 2.28 -5.06
N SER A 87 7.23 2.35 -4.56
CA SER A 87 6.85 3.32 -3.52
C SER A 87 7.30 2.81 -2.16
N LYS A 88 7.86 3.70 -1.35
CA LYS A 88 8.37 3.36 -0.02
C LYS A 88 7.20 3.33 0.95
N TYR A 89 7.09 2.27 1.75
CA TYR A 89 5.99 2.11 2.69
C TYR A 89 6.48 1.53 4.02
N LEU A 90 5.71 1.76 5.08
CA LEU A 90 5.84 1.09 6.35
C LEU A 90 4.59 0.24 6.62
N LEU A 91 4.82 -1.05 6.89
CA LEU A 91 3.77 -1.98 7.30
C LEU A 91 3.91 -2.24 8.80
N LEU A 92 2.92 -1.78 9.55
CA LEU A 92 2.97 -1.64 10.99
C LEU A 92 1.85 -2.46 11.65
N ALA A 93 2.12 -2.97 12.84
CA ALA A 93 1.11 -3.60 13.70
C ALA A 93 1.36 -3.23 15.19
N PRO A 94 0.35 -3.36 16.07
CA PRO A 94 0.48 -3.03 17.49
C PRO A 94 1.36 -4.02 18.26
N THR A 95 1.37 -5.31 17.88
CA THR A 95 2.08 -6.38 18.61
C THR A 95 3.04 -7.16 17.72
N GLY A 96 4.03 -7.82 18.35
CA GLY A 96 5.05 -8.61 17.66
C GLY A 96 4.45 -9.74 16.79
N VAL A 97 3.54 -10.53 17.36
CA VAL A 97 2.90 -11.65 16.65
C VAL A 97 2.14 -11.17 15.42
N MET A 98 1.38 -10.07 15.54
CA MET A 98 0.63 -9.49 14.41
C MET A 98 1.58 -8.94 13.34
N SER A 99 2.64 -8.25 13.75
CA SER A 99 3.63 -7.72 12.80
C SER A 99 4.31 -8.83 12.01
N GLN A 100 4.60 -9.97 12.65
CA GLN A 100 5.18 -11.14 11.99
C GLN A 100 4.20 -11.75 10.97
N ASN A 101 2.92 -11.86 11.32
CA ASN A 101 1.90 -12.45 10.43
C ASN A 101 1.71 -11.67 9.13
N ILE A 102 1.87 -10.35 9.16
CA ILE A 102 1.79 -9.49 7.96
C ILE A 102 3.15 -9.25 7.30
N GLY A 103 4.25 -9.79 7.85
CA GLY A 103 5.61 -9.53 7.36
C GLY A 103 6.05 -8.07 7.53
N GLY A 104 5.53 -7.39 8.54
CA GLY A 104 5.81 -6.00 8.90
C GLY A 104 6.63 -5.88 10.19
N GLN A 105 6.51 -4.73 10.84
CA GLN A 105 7.16 -4.43 12.10
C GLN A 105 6.16 -3.88 13.12
N THR A 106 6.51 -3.91 14.40
CA THR A 106 5.67 -3.22 15.38
C THR A 106 5.77 -1.70 15.19
N ILE A 107 4.70 -0.96 15.50
CA ILE A 107 4.69 0.51 15.49
C ILE A 107 5.88 1.05 16.31
N HIS A 108 6.07 0.52 17.51
CA HIS A 108 7.11 0.95 18.44
C HIS A 108 8.52 0.72 17.89
N SER A 109 8.79 -0.46 17.31
CA SER A 109 10.11 -0.77 16.75
C SER A 109 10.40 0.02 15.47
N ALA A 110 9.43 0.09 14.55
CA ALA A 110 9.61 0.74 13.25
C ALA A 110 9.82 2.25 13.36
N LEU A 111 9.10 2.89 14.29
CA LEU A 111 9.14 4.34 14.49
C LEU A 111 10.06 4.74 15.67
N ARG A 112 10.77 3.76 16.27
CA ARG A 112 11.63 3.91 17.45
C ARG A 112 10.94 4.68 18.59
N ILE A 113 9.67 4.35 18.84
CA ILE A 113 8.82 5.00 19.84
C ILE A 113 8.98 4.30 21.19
N ARG A 114 9.15 5.09 22.25
CA ARG A 114 9.13 4.64 23.64
C ARG A 114 8.01 5.35 24.39
N LYS A 115 7.27 4.59 25.20
CA LYS A 115 6.27 5.13 26.12
C LYS A 115 6.98 5.72 27.35
N MET A 116 6.65 6.97 27.66
CA MET A 116 7.12 7.71 28.84
C MET A 116 5.97 7.88 29.84
N GLN A 117 6.24 8.42 31.03
CA GLN A 117 5.20 8.70 32.03
C GLN A 117 4.14 9.67 31.48
N ASN A 118 4.57 10.68 30.71
CA ASN A 118 3.70 11.76 30.23
C ASN A 118 3.44 11.70 28.71
N GLY A 119 3.57 10.54 28.07
CA GLY A 119 3.28 10.39 26.64
C GLY A 119 4.26 9.48 25.91
N PHE A 120 4.71 9.91 24.74
CA PHE A 120 5.59 9.14 23.86
C PHE A 120 6.79 9.98 23.42
N GLN A 121 7.90 9.30 23.14
CA GLN A 121 9.10 9.90 22.54
C GLN A 121 9.57 9.02 21.40
N THR A 122 10.18 9.62 20.38
CA THR A 122 10.80 8.93 19.25
C THR A 122 12.25 9.37 19.10
N LEU A 123 13.11 8.46 18.67
CA LEU A 123 14.48 8.79 18.27
C LEU A 123 14.56 9.44 16.87
N ALA A 124 13.45 9.52 16.12
CA ALA A 124 13.41 10.14 14.80
C ALA A 124 14.00 11.55 14.75
N PHE A 125 13.83 12.36 15.80
CA PHE A 125 14.32 13.74 15.82
C PHE A 125 15.76 13.89 16.30
N HIS A 126 16.39 12.81 16.76
CA HIS A 126 17.77 12.80 17.27
C HIS A 126 18.73 12.02 16.37
N ASP A 127 18.20 11.22 15.44
CA ASP A 127 18.95 10.44 14.46
C ASP A 127 18.63 10.94 13.05
N TYR A 128 19.55 11.71 12.47
CA TYR A 128 19.37 12.35 11.16
C TYR A 128 19.17 11.34 10.03
N GLU A 129 19.86 10.20 10.06
CA GLU A 129 19.72 9.18 9.02
C GLU A 129 18.35 8.53 9.12
N PHE A 130 17.91 8.20 10.33
CA PHE A 130 16.58 7.66 10.55
C PHE A 130 15.48 8.67 10.16
N PHE A 131 15.64 9.95 10.48
CA PHE A 131 14.76 11.02 10.01
C PHE A 131 14.66 11.05 8.48
N LYS A 132 15.79 11.06 7.78
CA LYS A 132 15.85 11.06 6.31
C LYS A 132 15.22 9.81 5.68
N ASN A 133 15.31 8.66 6.36
CA ASN A 133 14.64 7.44 5.94
C ASN A 133 13.11 7.55 6.09
N LEU A 134 12.62 8.17 7.18
CA LEU A 134 11.19 8.40 7.37
C LEU A 134 10.62 9.42 6.35
N GLN A 135 11.37 10.45 5.98
CA GLN A 135 10.98 11.42 4.93
C GLN A 135 10.75 10.78 3.55
N GLN A 136 11.36 9.62 3.30
CA GLN A 136 11.20 8.90 2.04
C GLN A 136 9.96 8.02 2.02
N ILE A 137 9.29 7.80 3.15
CA ILE A 137 8.10 6.93 3.24
C ILE A 137 6.90 7.64 2.62
N ASP A 138 6.28 6.99 1.65
CA ASP A 138 5.09 7.50 0.96
C ASP A 138 3.78 7.03 1.60
N THR A 139 3.79 5.86 2.24
CA THR A 139 2.57 5.21 2.75
C THR A 139 2.82 4.54 4.10
N LEU A 140 1.97 4.82 5.08
CA LEU A 140 1.86 4.07 6.32
C LEU A 140 0.65 3.15 6.26
N ILE A 141 0.85 1.88 6.59
CA ILE A 141 -0.20 0.88 6.71
C ILE A 141 -0.14 0.35 8.14
N ILE A 142 -1.26 0.44 8.86
CA ILE A 142 -1.36 -0.04 10.24
C ILE A 142 -2.44 -1.13 10.27
N ASP A 143 -2.03 -2.38 10.47
CA ASP A 143 -2.97 -3.47 10.74
C ASP A 143 -3.36 -3.47 12.23
N GLU A 144 -4.55 -4.01 12.54
CA GLU A 144 -5.10 -4.08 13.90
C GLU A 144 -5.11 -2.73 14.63
N ILE A 145 -5.50 -1.67 13.90
CA ILE A 145 -5.64 -0.30 14.41
C ILE A 145 -6.59 -0.20 15.61
N SER A 146 -7.51 -1.14 15.78
CA SER A 146 -8.41 -1.26 16.94
C SER A 146 -7.66 -1.38 18.28
N MET A 147 -6.42 -1.89 18.26
CA MET A 147 -5.58 -2.05 19.45
C MET A 147 -4.64 -0.87 19.68
N VAL A 148 -4.64 0.12 18.78
CA VAL A 148 -3.78 1.31 18.87
C VAL A 148 -4.53 2.38 19.65
N SER A 149 -3.92 2.90 20.72
CA SER A 149 -4.53 3.95 21.51
C SER A 149 -4.59 5.27 20.73
N ALA A 150 -5.63 6.07 20.96
CA ALA A 150 -5.78 7.39 20.36
C ALA A 150 -4.54 8.27 20.62
N ALA A 151 -3.98 8.22 21.84
CA ALA A 151 -2.77 8.97 22.19
C ALA A 151 -1.55 8.57 21.35
N LEU A 152 -1.36 7.28 21.06
CA LEU A 152 -0.26 6.82 20.20
C LEU A 152 -0.50 7.25 18.75
N LEU A 153 -1.74 7.15 18.26
CA LEU A 153 -2.08 7.56 16.89
C LEU A 153 -1.89 9.08 16.70
N SER A 154 -2.31 9.90 17.65
CA SER A 154 -2.08 11.35 17.65
C SER A 154 -0.59 11.67 17.63
N PHE A 155 0.20 11.00 18.47
CA PHE A 155 1.66 11.19 18.48
C PHE A 155 2.31 10.85 17.13
N ILE A 156 1.89 9.76 16.48
CA ILE A 156 2.37 9.39 15.14
C ILE A 156 1.99 10.47 14.12
N SER A 157 0.75 10.98 14.18
CA SER A 157 0.29 12.04 13.29
C SER A 157 1.10 13.33 13.46
N GLU A 158 1.34 13.77 14.70
CA GLU A 158 2.18 14.93 15.02
C GLU A 158 3.61 14.73 14.52
N MET A 159 4.20 13.55 14.76
CA MET A 159 5.54 13.21 14.31
C MET A 159 5.70 13.35 12.79
N PHE A 160 4.79 12.78 12.00
CA PHE A 160 4.83 12.87 10.53
C PHE A 160 4.41 14.23 9.96
N SER A 161 3.85 15.13 10.78
CA SER A 161 3.56 16.50 10.34
C SER A 161 4.82 17.38 10.23
N VAL A 162 5.90 16.97 10.91
CA VAL A 162 7.18 17.69 10.98
C VAL A 162 8.27 17.03 10.10
N ILE A 163 8.13 15.73 9.83
CA ILE A 163 9.01 14.96 8.94
C ILE A 163 8.72 15.32 7.49
#